data_AF-A0A7X4BWS7-F1
#
_entry.id   AF-A0A7X4BWS7-F1
#
_cell.length_a   1.000
_cell.length_b   1.000
_cell.length_c   1.000
_cell.angle_alpha   90.00
_cell.angle_beta   90.00
_cell.angle_gamma   90.00
#
_symmetry.space_group_name_H-M   'P 1'
#
loop_
_entity.id
_entity.type
_entity.pdbx_description
1 polymer ?
#
loop_
_entity_poly.entity_id
_entity_poly.type
_entity_poly.pdbx_seq_one_letter_code
_entity_poly.pdbx_strand_id
1 'polypeptide(L)'
;MNLRSRLVELINALDELLRNVAMPDELREQYLRRRTLLSAMLDEVLRQKLDKHTGKYKVAVEKTNKAVTSAKRALRETEEREAVILEITKAAKSIDAVIRLTV
;
A
#
# COMPACT_ATOMS: atom_id res chain seq x y z
N MET A 1 -10.91 8.30 -8.96
CA MET A 1 -10.32 7.85 -7.67
C MET A 1 -8.99 8.55 -7.46
N ASN A 2 -8.58 8.78 -6.21
CA ASN A 2 -7.34 9.48 -5.89
C ASN A 2 -6.41 8.62 -5.02
N LEU A 3 -5.14 9.00 -4.92
CA LEU A 3 -4.11 8.25 -4.21
C LEU A 3 -4.45 8.04 -2.72
N ARG A 4 -5.00 9.07 -2.06
CA ARG A 4 -5.45 9.01 -0.66
C ARG A 4 -6.44 7.87 -0.42
N SER A 5 -7.53 7.81 -1.21
CA SER A 5 -8.55 6.78 -1.00
C SER A 5 -8.00 5.36 -1.18
N ARG A 6 -7.02 5.20 -2.08
CA ARG A 6 -6.39 3.91 -2.36
C ARG A 6 -5.37 3.50 -1.30
N LEU A 7 -4.63 4.43 -0.72
CA LEU A 7 -3.79 4.13 0.45
C LEU A 7 -4.61 3.66 1.64
N VAL A 8 -5.72 4.35 1.94
CA VAL A 8 -6.63 3.95 3.03
C VAL A 8 -7.17 2.54 2.78
N GLU A 9 -7.62 2.25 1.56
CA GLU A 9 -8.11 0.92 1.19
C GLU A 9 -7.03 -0.16 1.31
N LEU A 10 -5.78 0.16 0.95
CA LEU A 10 -4.65 -0.76 1.09
C LEU A 10 -4.36 -1.04 2.57
N ILE A 11 -4.26 -0.01 3.41
CA ILE A 11 -4.01 -0.15 4.84
C ILE A 11 -5.12 -1.01 5.49
N ASN A 12 -6.39 -0.77 5.15
CA ASN A 12 -7.49 -1.57 5.66
C ASN A 12 -7.39 -3.04 5.24
N ALA A 13 -7.04 -3.31 3.97
CA ALA A 13 -6.84 -4.67 3.50
C ALA A 13 -5.66 -5.38 4.21
N LEU A 14 -4.57 -4.66 4.50
CA LEU A 14 -3.48 -5.20 5.33
C LEU A 14 -3.91 -5.48 6.77
N ASP A 15 -4.65 -4.55 7.39
CA ASP A 15 -5.15 -4.71 8.76
C ASP A 15 -6.15 -5.89 8.85
N GLU A 16 -6.92 -6.16 7.80
CA GLU A 16 -7.72 -7.38 7.70
C GLU A 16 -6.86 -8.64 7.56
N LEU A 17 -5.81 -8.63 6.73
CA LEU A 17 -4.91 -9.78 6.58
C LEU A 17 -4.23 -10.13 7.92
N LEU A 18 -3.70 -9.12 8.62
CA LEU A 18 -3.03 -9.29 9.90
C LEU A 18 -3.95 -9.85 11.00
N ARG A 19 -5.26 -9.59 10.92
CA ARG A 19 -6.26 -10.06 11.88
C ARG A 19 -6.83 -11.43 11.55
N ASN A 20 -7.11 -11.69 10.27
CA ASN A 20 -7.93 -12.83 9.86
C ASN A 20 -7.13 -13.97 9.24
N VAL A 21 -5.86 -13.73 8.87
CA VAL A 21 -5.05 -14.70 8.14
C VAL A 21 -3.88 -15.15 9.00
N ALA A 22 -3.84 -16.45 9.33
CA ALA A 22 -2.71 -17.06 10.00
C ALA A 22 -1.48 -16.99 9.09
N MET A 23 -0.37 -16.47 9.62
CA MET A 23 0.89 -16.31 8.90
C MET A 23 2.06 -16.53 9.85
N PRO A 24 3.22 -17.00 9.35
CA PRO A 24 4.44 -17.10 10.15
C PRO A 24 4.83 -15.74 10.74
N ASP A 25 5.48 -15.74 11.91
CA ASP A 25 5.83 -14.51 12.64
C ASP A 25 6.69 -13.56 11.79
N GLU A 26 7.69 -14.09 11.07
CA GLU A 26 8.53 -13.30 10.18
C GLU A 26 7.70 -12.59 9.10
N LEU A 27 6.71 -13.28 8.53
CA LEU A 27 5.82 -12.71 7.53
C LEU A 27 4.94 -11.63 8.18
N ARG A 28 4.39 -11.89 9.36
CA ARG A 28 3.60 -10.95 10.14
C ARG A 28 4.35 -9.65 10.41
N GLU A 29 5.62 -9.74 10.81
CA GLU A 29 6.48 -8.57 11.02
C GLU A 29 6.68 -7.75 9.75
N GLN A 30 6.87 -8.40 8.61
CA GLN A 30 7.00 -7.69 7.33
C GLN A 30 5.72 -6.92 6.99
N TYR A 31 4.54 -7.50 7.20
CA TYR A 31 3.27 -6.81 7.01
C TYR A 31 3.12 -5.62 7.97
N LEU A 32 3.44 -5.79 9.26
CA LEU A 32 3.40 -4.70 10.25
C LEU A 32 4.33 -3.55 9.88
N ARG A 33 5.56 -3.85 9.43
CA ARG A 33 6.51 -2.84 8.94
C ARG A 33 5.94 -2.08 7.73
N ARG A 34 5.32 -2.79 6.78
CA ARG A 34 4.71 -2.15 5.60
C ARG A 34 3.47 -1.32 5.95
N ARG A 35 2.64 -1.79 6.87
CA ARG A 35 1.47 -1.06 7.38
C ARG A 35 1.88 0.25 8.07
N THR A 36 2.95 0.22 8.86
CA THR A 36 3.53 1.42 9.50
C THR A 36 4.04 2.41 8.46
N LEU A 37 4.79 1.94 7.45
CA LEU A 37 5.28 2.76 6.35
C LEU A 37 4.13 3.43 5.57
N LEU A 38 3.11 2.66 5.18
CA LEU A 38 1.96 3.18 4.45
C LEU A 38 1.17 4.21 5.26
N SER A 39 1.08 4.04 6.58
CA SER A 39 0.42 5.00 7.47
C SER A 39 1.17 6.34 7.48
N ALA A 40 2.50 6.31 7.61
CA ALA A 40 3.32 7.53 7.54
C ALA A 40 3.22 8.22 6.15
N MET A 41 3.18 7.43 5.07
CA MET A 41 2.96 7.97 3.72
C MET A 41 1.57 8.59 3.55
N LEU A 42 0.53 8.02 4.16
CA LEU A 42 -0.81 8.59 4.13
C LEU A 42 -0.83 9.97 4.79
N ASP A 43 -0.19 10.11 5.96
CA ASP A 43 -0.09 11.41 6.65
C ASP A 43 0.60 12.46 5.78
N GLU A 44 1.64 12.07 5.04
CA GLU A 44 2.35 12.97 4.14
C GLU A 44 1.50 13.35 2.91
N VAL A 45 0.82 12.38 2.30
CA VAL A 45 -0.13 12.61 1.19
C VAL A 45 -1.27 13.54 1.62
N LEU A 46 -1.70 13.49 2.89
CA LEU A 46 -2.72 14.39 3.44
C LEU A 46 -2.19 15.81 3.68
N ARG A 47 -0.91 15.95 4.04
CA ARG A 47 -0.28 17.25 4.30
C ARG A 47 0.08 18.00 3.02
N GLN A 48 0.42 17.29 1.94
CA GLN A 48 0.90 17.91 0.69
C GLN A 48 -0.20 18.21 -0.33
N LYS A 49 -0.03 19.31 -1.07
CA LYS A 49 -0.80 19.58 -2.30
C LYS A 49 -0.14 18.88 -3.50
N LEU A 50 -0.52 17.63 -3.74
CA LEU A 50 0.01 16.82 -4.83
C LEU A 50 -0.65 17.16 -6.19
N ASP A 51 0.15 17.36 -7.23
CA ASP A 51 -0.35 17.47 -8.60
C ASP A 51 -0.76 16.10 -9.16
N LYS A 52 -2.06 15.96 -9.40
CA LYS A 52 -2.71 14.73 -9.86
C LYS A 52 -2.51 14.46 -11.35
N HIS A 53 -2.04 15.44 -12.12
CA HIS A 53 -1.84 15.32 -13.56
C HIS A 53 -0.48 14.74 -13.94
N THR A 54 0.46 14.66 -12.99
CA THR A 54 1.79 14.10 -13.22
C THR A 54 1.74 12.59 -13.53
N GLY A 55 2.66 12.14 -14.40
CA GLY A 55 2.80 10.70 -14.70
C GLY A 55 3.11 9.87 -13.45
N LYS A 56 3.93 10.40 -12.53
CA LYS A 56 4.26 9.74 -11.26
C LYS A 56 3.03 9.54 -10.38
N TYR A 57 2.12 10.52 -10.30
CA TYR A 57 0.87 10.38 -9.56
C TYR A 57 0.01 9.24 -10.12
N LYS A 58 -0.16 9.19 -11.45
CA LYS A 58 -0.92 8.11 -12.12
C LYS A 58 -0.32 6.74 -11.84
N VAL A 59 1.00 6.60 -11.96
CA VAL A 59 1.72 5.35 -11.63
C VAL A 59 1.52 4.96 -10.17
N ALA A 60 1.59 5.90 -9.23
CA ALA A 60 1.37 5.62 -7.82
C ALA A 60 -0.06 5.11 -7.56
N VAL A 61 -1.07 5.69 -8.20
CA VAL A 61 -2.46 5.20 -8.13
C VAL A 61 -2.57 3.78 -8.68
N GLU A 62 -1.99 3.50 -9.85
CA GLU A 62 -2.03 2.16 -10.47
C GLU A 62 -1.35 1.09 -9.62
N LYS A 63 -0.14 1.36 -9.11
CA LYS A 63 0.58 0.42 -8.23
C LYS A 63 -0.18 0.19 -6.93
N THR A 64 -0.76 1.23 -6.35
CA THR A 64 -1.58 1.10 -5.14
C THR A 64 -2.84 0.28 -5.42
N ASN A 65 -3.52 0.49 -6.56
CA ASN A 65 -4.68 -0.33 -6.96
C ASN A 65 -4.29 -1.81 -7.07
N LYS A 66 -3.16 -2.11 -7.69
CA LYS A 66 -2.70 -3.49 -7.85
C LYS A 66 -2.40 -4.13 -6.49
N ALA A 67 -1.73 -3.41 -5.59
CA ALA A 67 -1.48 -3.88 -4.23
C ALA A 67 -2.78 -4.14 -3.45
N VAL A 68 -3.79 -3.26 -3.59
CA VAL A 68 -5.12 -3.46 -2.99
C VAL A 68 -5.76 -4.74 -3.49
N THR A 69 -5.78 -4.94 -4.81
CA THR A 69 -6.36 -6.15 -5.42
C THR A 69 -5.65 -7.42 -4.94
N SER A 70 -4.31 -7.40 -4.90
CA SER A 70 -3.52 -8.52 -4.38
C SER A 70 -3.78 -8.80 -2.91
N ALA A 71 -3.87 -7.77 -2.05
CA ALA A 71 -4.19 -7.94 -0.64
C ALA A 71 -5.60 -8.52 -0.44
N LYS A 72 -6.59 -8.02 -1.20
CA LYS A 72 -7.96 -8.55 -1.17
C LYS A 72 -8.07 -9.99 -1.67
N ARG A 73 -7.24 -10.38 -2.63
CA ARG A 73 -7.16 -11.77 -3.11
C ARG A 73 -6.54 -12.67 -2.04
N ALA A 74 -5.46 -12.25 -1.39
CA ALA A 74 -4.85 -13.01 -0.30
C ALA A 74 -5.73 -13.16 0.95
N LEU A 75 -6.77 -12.34 1.13
CA LEU A 75 -7.81 -12.57 2.14
C LEU A 75 -8.70 -13.77 1.81
N ARG A 76 -8.86 -14.08 0.52
CA ARG A 76 -9.68 -15.19 0.02
C ARG A 76 -8.86 -16.46 -0.23
N GLU A 77 -7.59 -16.30 -0.58
CA GLU A 77 -6.69 -17.36 -1.03
C GLU A 77 -5.44 -17.45 -0.14
N THR A 78 -5.11 -18.66 0.32
CA THR A 78 -4.13 -18.91 1.38
C THR A 78 -2.67 -18.78 0.94
N GLU A 79 -2.37 -18.93 -0.36
CA GLU A 79 -1.01 -19.25 -0.85
C GLU A 79 -0.22 -18.05 -1.39
N GLU A 80 -0.81 -16.86 -1.57
CA GLU A 80 -0.14 -15.75 -2.26
C GLU A 80 0.47 -14.65 -1.36
N ARG A 81 0.60 -14.91 -0.06
CA ARG A 81 0.88 -13.86 0.95
C ARG A 81 2.22 -13.13 0.76
N GLU A 82 3.25 -13.81 0.25
CA GLU A 82 4.55 -13.19 -0.01
C GLU A 82 4.51 -12.26 -1.24
N ALA A 83 3.78 -12.67 -2.28
CA ALA A 83 3.62 -11.86 -3.49
C ALA A 83 2.93 -10.52 -3.18
N VAL A 84 2.03 -10.50 -2.20
CA VAL A 84 1.39 -9.26 -1.73
C VAL A 84 2.41 -8.29 -1.11
N ILE A 85 3.40 -8.75 -0.35
CA ILE A 85 4.46 -7.89 0.21
C ILE A 85 5.25 -7.21 -0.91
N LEU A 86 5.55 -7.93 -1.98
CA LEU A 86 6.25 -7.38 -3.13
C LEU A 86 5.42 -6.26 -3.80
N GLU A 87 4.12 -6.48 -4.00
CA GLU A 87 3.24 -5.46 -4.60
C GLU A 87 3.05 -4.25 -3.69
N ILE A 88 2.91 -4.45 -2.37
CA ILE A 88 2.90 -3.35 -1.39
C ILE A 88 4.21 -2.56 -1.46
N THR A 89 5.35 -3.25 -1.55
CA THR A 89 6.67 -2.59 -1.64
C THR A 89 6.80 -1.76 -2.90
N LYS A 90 6.30 -2.25 -4.05
CA LYS A 90 6.24 -1.49 -5.31
C LYS A 90 5.34 -0.26 -5.17
N ALA A 91 4.17 -0.41 -4.56
CA ALA A 91 3.25 0.70 -4.31
C ALA A 91 3.91 1.77 -3.42
N ALA A 92 4.52 1.37 -2.30
CA ALA A 92 5.22 2.27 -1.39
C ALA A 92 6.32 3.08 -2.09
N LYS A 93 7.15 2.44 -2.94
CA LYS A 93 8.18 3.14 -3.72
C LYS A 93 7.59 4.18 -4.67
N SER A 94 6.47 3.88 -5.33
CA SER A 94 5.80 4.83 -6.22
C SER A 94 5.15 5.99 -5.45
N ILE A 95 4.63 5.75 -4.25
CA ILE A 95 4.09 6.79 -3.38
C ILE A 95 5.20 7.72 -2.88
N ASP A 96 6.33 7.16 -2.41
CA ASP A 96 7.52 7.92 -2.01
C ASP A 96 8.00 8.84 -3.14
N ALA A 97 8.04 8.34 -4.38
CA ALA A 97 8.42 9.13 -5.54
C ALA A 97 7.47 10.30 -5.85
N VAL A 98 6.20 10.24 -5.43
CA VAL A 98 5.22 11.33 -5.55
C VAL A 98 5.41 12.34 -4.42
N ILE A 99 5.59 11.87 -3.18
CA ILE A 99 5.84 12.70 -2.00
C ILE A 99 7.10 13.56 -2.19
N ARG A 100 8.18 12.97 -2.71
CA ARG A 100 9.45 13.68 -2.97
C ARG A 100 9.42 14.68 -4.13
N LEU A 101 8.34 14.77 -4.92
CA LEU A 101 8.22 15.83 -5.93
C LEU A 101 7.86 17.18 -5.31
N THR A 102 7.33 17.15 -4.08
CA THR A 102 6.75 18.31 -3.41
C THR A 102 7.69 18.91 -2.35
N VAL A 103 8.80 18.23 -2.06
CA VAL A 103 9.86 18.63 -1.12
C VAL A 103 11.13 18.88 -1.91
#